data_AF-A0A1R3GG77-F1
#
_entry.id   AF-A0A1R3GG77-F1
#
_cell.length_a   1.000
_cell.length_b   1.000
_cell.length_c   1.000
_cell.angle_alpha   90.00
_cell.angle_beta   90.00
_cell.angle_gamma   90.00
#
_symmetry.space_group_name_H-M   'P 1'
#
loop_
_entity.id
_entity.type
_entity.pdbx_description
1 polymer ?
#
loop_
_entity_poly.entity_id
_entity_poly.type
_entity_poly.pdbx_seq_one_letter_code
_entity_poly.pdbx_strand_id
1 'polypeptide(L)'
;MGSLEEEELVQMEILRSGTETEKEIVENVLKHIGSKRDVPKTSGLKKWLAMRLKMNGFNASLCQTSWVTSLGCPGGDYEYIEILLENQNTGEPMRLIVDIDFKSQFELARPTPTYKELTDSLPIIFVGTEEKLNKIISVLCSAAKQSFREAGLHVPPWRTSSYMQSKWLSDCRHNNKVAANSGFSRGNNKEAKAKANNGAHSFSKWAPPLVIKPGMRKNLGGGGSALSSQFSNMGINCC
;
A
#
# COMPACT_ATOMS: atom_id res chain seq x y z
N MET A 1 -25.02 12.04 24.61
CA MET A 1 -23.67 12.59 24.85
C MET A 1 -22.60 11.50 25.01
N GLY A 2 -22.90 10.30 25.54
CA GLY A 2 -21.86 9.30 25.85
C GLY A 2 -21.30 8.43 24.69
N SER A 3 -21.90 8.44 23.49
CA SER A 3 -21.46 7.53 22.41
C SER A 3 -20.21 8.00 21.66
N LEU A 4 -19.99 9.31 21.55
CA LEU A 4 -18.84 9.87 20.82
C LEU A 4 -17.55 9.80 21.65
N GLU A 5 -17.65 10.00 22.96
CA GLU A 5 -16.50 9.89 23.89
C GLU A 5 -16.05 8.43 24.05
N GLU A 6 -16.97 7.47 24.09
CA GLU A 6 -16.62 6.04 24.10
C GLU A 6 -15.98 5.59 22.79
N GLU A 7 -16.46 6.07 21.64
CA GLU A 7 -15.81 5.79 20.35
C GLU A 7 -14.39 6.37 20.30
N GLU A 8 -14.16 7.57 20.83
CA GLU A 8 -12.85 8.20 20.87
C GLU A 8 -11.88 7.47 21.81
N LEU A 9 -12.36 7.00 22.97
CA LEU A 9 -11.58 6.17 23.90
C LEU A 9 -11.18 4.83 23.27
N VAL A 10 -12.09 4.16 22.57
CA VAL A 10 -11.80 2.90 21.86
C VAL A 10 -10.79 3.13 20.73
N GLN A 11 -10.88 4.25 20.02
CA GLN A 11 -9.90 4.62 18.98
C GLN A 11 -8.49 4.81 19.56
N MET A 12 -8.39 5.53 20.68
CA MET A 12 -7.12 5.77 21.37
C MET A 12 -6.55 4.49 22.00
N GLU A 13 -7.42 3.59 22.44
CA GLU A 13 -7.02 2.30 23.00
C GLU A 13 -6.42 1.36 21.93
N ILE A 14 -6.97 1.33 20.71
CA ILE A 14 -6.40 0.57 19.59
C ILE A 14 -4.97 1.05 19.28
N LEU A 15 -4.74 2.37 19.32
CA LEU A 15 -3.43 2.97 19.06
C LEU A 15 -2.41 2.70 20.18
N ARG A 16 -2.87 2.61 21.44
CA ARG A 16 -2.02 2.39 22.61
C ARG A 16 -1.78 0.92 22.93
N SER A 17 -2.70 0.02 22.54
CA SER A 17 -2.56 -1.41 22.79
C SER A 17 -1.31 -1.95 22.07
N GLY A 18 -0.52 -2.79 22.74
CA GLY A 18 0.60 -3.46 22.11
C GLY A 18 1.08 -4.66 22.92
N THR A 19 1.38 -5.76 22.22
CA THR A 19 1.93 -6.97 22.85
C THR A 19 3.37 -6.73 23.29
N GLU A 20 3.88 -7.57 24.18
CA GLU A 20 5.27 -7.44 24.63
C GLU A 20 6.27 -7.58 23.48
N THR A 21 5.96 -8.47 22.51
CA THR A 21 6.74 -8.62 21.29
C THR A 21 6.70 -7.38 20.40
N GLU A 22 5.54 -6.72 20.26
CA GLU A 22 5.45 -5.45 19.53
C GLU A 22 6.38 -4.39 20.14
N LYS A 23 6.40 -4.27 21.48
CA LYS A 23 7.28 -3.33 22.18
C LYS A 23 8.76 -3.66 22.00
N GLU A 24 9.13 -4.94 22.12
CA GLU A 24 10.51 -5.40 21.92
C GLU A 24 11.01 -5.06 20.50
N ILE A 25 10.17 -5.26 19.48
CA ILE A 25 10.49 -4.92 18.11
C ILE A 25 10.67 -3.40 17.95
N VAL A 26 9.78 -2.59 18.53
CA VAL A 26 9.89 -1.12 18.49
C VAL A 26 11.21 -0.66 19.12
N GLU A 27 11.57 -1.19 20.29
CA GLU A 27 12.83 -0.84 20.97
C GLU A 27 14.06 -1.22 20.13
N ASN A 28 14.05 -2.42 19.56
CA ASN A 28 15.10 -2.87 18.64
C ASN A 28 15.24 -1.92 17.43
N VAL A 29 14.12 -1.52 16.81
CA VAL A 29 14.12 -0.59 15.67
C VAL A 29 14.69 0.77 16.08
N LEU A 30 14.24 1.33 17.21
CA LEU A 30 14.72 2.63 17.71
C LEU A 30 16.22 2.62 18.00
N LYS A 31 16.72 1.55 18.63
CA LYS A 31 18.15 1.36 18.91
C LYS A 31 18.98 1.40 17.63
N HIS A 32 18.49 0.78 16.55
CA HIS A 32 19.20 0.72 15.27
C HIS A 32 19.12 2.05 14.50
N ILE A 33 18.00 2.76 14.55
CA ILE A 33 17.85 4.08 13.90
C ILE A 33 18.76 5.12 14.58
N GLY A 34 18.81 5.15 15.91
CA GLY A 34 19.62 6.12 16.67
C GLY A 34 21.14 5.94 16.54
N SER A 35 21.60 4.75 16.12
CA SER A 35 23.03 4.43 16.02
C SER A 35 23.68 4.90 14.71
N LYS A 36 22.91 5.42 13.75
CA LYS A 36 23.40 5.73 12.40
C LYS A 36 23.45 7.24 12.14
N ARG A 37 24.65 7.78 11.88
CA ARG A 37 24.89 9.20 11.51
C ARG A 37 24.73 9.49 10.01
N ASP A 38 24.60 8.46 9.16
CA ASP A 38 24.42 8.60 7.71
C ASP A 38 23.23 7.76 7.24
N VAL A 39 22.14 8.43 6.88
CA VAL A 39 20.88 7.83 6.43
C VAL A 39 20.98 7.52 4.93
N PRO A 40 20.99 6.24 4.49
CA PRO A 40 20.73 5.92 3.10
C PRO A 40 19.26 6.23 2.79
N LYS A 41 18.91 6.45 1.50
CA LYS A 41 17.52 6.55 1.00
C LYS A 41 16.58 5.59 1.76
N THR A 42 15.33 6.00 1.98
CA THR A 42 14.31 5.30 2.82
C THR A 42 14.20 3.79 2.53
N SER A 43 14.25 3.37 1.27
CA SER A 43 14.26 1.94 0.87
C SER A 43 15.49 1.19 1.39
N GLY A 44 16.66 1.84 1.38
CA GLY A 44 17.90 1.32 1.97
C GLY A 44 17.87 1.25 3.49
N LEU A 45 17.17 2.18 4.15
CA LEU A 45 16.98 2.15 5.61
C LEU A 45 16.09 0.97 6.03
N LYS A 46 14.93 0.79 5.38
CA LYS A 46 14.02 -0.34 5.65
C LYS A 46 14.70 -1.69 5.39
N LYS A 47 15.46 -1.82 4.30
CA LYS A 47 16.26 -3.03 4.00
C LYS A 47 17.33 -3.31 5.06
N TRP A 48 18.05 -2.27 5.50
CA TRP A 48 19.08 -2.41 6.54
C TRP A 48 18.47 -2.78 7.89
N LEU A 49 17.33 -2.19 8.25
CA LEU A 49 16.60 -2.55 9.46
C LEU A 49 16.10 -4.01 9.43
N ALA A 50 15.56 -4.47 8.30
CA ALA A 50 15.18 -5.87 8.15
C ALA A 50 16.38 -6.82 8.35
N MET A 51 17.56 -6.47 7.84
CA MET A 51 18.80 -7.22 8.09
C MET A 51 19.18 -7.22 9.58
N ARG A 52 19.09 -6.07 10.26
CA ARG A 52 19.39 -5.96 11.69
C ARG A 52 18.42 -6.76 12.56
N LEU A 53 17.13 -6.73 12.25
CA LEU A 53 16.12 -7.52 12.94
C LEU A 53 16.37 -9.02 12.73
N LYS A 54 16.77 -9.46 11.53
CA LYS A 54 17.24 -10.83 11.29
C LYS A 54 18.45 -11.22 12.15
N MET A 55 19.44 -10.34 12.29
CA MET A 55 20.61 -10.60 13.13
C MET A 55 20.26 -10.73 14.62
N ASN A 56 19.16 -10.09 15.04
CA ASN A 56 18.63 -10.17 16.40
C ASN A 56 17.72 -11.38 16.61
N GLY A 57 17.56 -12.26 15.61
CA GLY A 57 16.80 -13.51 15.72
C GLY A 57 15.36 -13.45 15.21
N PHE A 58 14.87 -12.30 14.73
CA PHE A 58 13.53 -12.19 14.17
C PHE A 58 13.49 -12.70 12.72
N ASN A 59 12.42 -13.41 12.34
CA ASN A 59 12.17 -13.73 10.92
C ASN A 59 11.60 -12.50 10.18
N ALA A 60 12.46 -11.48 10.03
CA ALA A 60 12.12 -10.20 9.40
C ALA A 60 12.40 -10.23 7.89
N SER A 61 11.60 -9.56 7.07
CA SER A 61 11.85 -9.42 5.64
C SER A 61 11.40 -8.06 5.13
N LEU A 62 12.01 -7.58 4.04
CA LEU A 62 11.49 -6.41 3.34
C LEU A 62 10.35 -6.86 2.43
N CYS A 63 9.18 -6.25 2.66
CA CYS A 63 8.00 -6.45 1.86
C CYS A 63 7.79 -5.25 0.93
N GLN A 64 7.60 -5.52 -0.36
CA GLN A 64 7.17 -4.52 -1.32
C GLN A 64 5.80 -4.89 -1.89
N THR A 65 4.82 -4.03 -1.70
CA THR A 65 3.49 -4.16 -2.30
C THR A 65 3.41 -3.32 -3.56
N SER A 66 2.58 -3.75 -4.50
CA SER A 66 2.19 -2.91 -5.64
C SER A 66 0.79 -3.28 -6.07
N TRP A 67 -0.04 -2.29 -6.33
CA TRP A 67 -1.41 -2.48 -6.78
C TRP A 67 -1.66 -1.71 -8.07
N VAL A 68 -2.50 -2.29 -8.92
CA VAL A 68 -2.90 -1.67 -10.19
C VAL A 68 -3.99 -0.63 -9.94
N THR A 69 -4.07 0.34 -10.84
CA THR A 69 -5.17 1.30 -10.82
C THR A 69 -6.51 0.58 -10.97
N SER A 70 -7.43 0.88 -10.05
CA SER A 70 -8.83 0.46 -10.11
C SER A 70 -9.74 1.67 -9.96
N LEU A 71 -11.05 1.46 -10.06
CA LEU A 71 -12.02 2.55 -10.03
C LEU A 71 -11.97 3.27 -8.67
N GLY A 72 -11.45 4.50 -8.66
CA GLY A 72 -11.28 5.29 -7.43
C GLY A 72 -10.03 4.97 -6.59
N CYS A 73 -9.16 4.05 -7.03
CA CYS A 73 -7.89 3.75 -6.37
C CYS A 73 -6.74 3.83 -7.38
N PRO A 74 -5.92 4.89 -7.36
CA PRO A 74 -4.76 4.98 -8.24
C PRO A 74 -3.75 3.89 -7.89
N GLY A 75 -3.10 3.35 -8.91
CA GLY A 75 -2.00 2.41 -8.72
C GLY A 75 -0.85 3.03 -7.94
N GLY A 76 -0.10 2.19 -7.25
CA GLY A 76 1.03 2.60 -6.44
C GLY A 76 1.83 1.41 -5.96
N ASP A 77 2.93 1.70 -5.29
CA ASP A 77 3.78 0.76 -4.60
C ASP A 77 4.12 1.27 -3.21
N TYR A 78 4.45 0.34 -2.31
CA TYR A 78 4.85 0.68 -0.96
C TYR A 78 5.80 -0.36 -0.39
N GLU A 79 6.73 0.09 0.46
CA GLU A 79 7.70 -0.77 1.12
C GLU A 79 7.56 -0.69 2.63
N TYR A 80 7.59 -1.83 3.30
CA TYR A 80 7.61 -1.94 4.76
C TYR A 80 8.35 -3.21 5.17
N ILE A 81 8.55 -3.41 6.47
CA ILE A 81 9.19 -4.60 7.01
C ILE A 81 8.11 -5.52 7.55
N GLU A 82 8.21 -6.81 7.24
CA GLU A 82 7.33 -7.84 7.74
C GLU A 82 8.11 -8.75 8.70
N ILE A 83 7.50 -9.15 9.81
CA ILE A 83 8.05 -10.15 10.72
C ILE A 83 7.05 -11.30 10.83
N LEU A 84 7.53 -12.52 10.59
CA LEU A 84 6.76 -13.74 10.78
C LEU A 84 7.07 -14.32 12.16
N LEU A 85 6.05 -14.43 13.00
CA LEU A 85 6.12 -15.06 14.32
C LEU A 85 5.34 -16.36 14.31
N GLU A 86 5.72 -17.31 15.16
CA GLU A 86 4.88 -18.48 15.43
C GLU A 86 3.86 -18.11 16.51
N ASN A 87 2.57 -18.23 16.21
CA ASN A 87 1.54 -18.01 17.20
C ASN A 87 1.52 -19.19 18.17
N GLN A 88 1.90 -18.98 19.42
CA GLN A 88 1.96 -20.04 20.44
C GLN A 88 0.59 -20.68 20.72
N ASN A 89 -0.51 -19.98 20.45
CA ASN A 89 -1.86 -20.47 20.72
C ASN A 89 -2.45 -21.32 19.58
N THR A 90 -2.14 -20.97 18.33
CA THR A 90 -2.73 -21.63 17.15
C THR A 90 -1.73 -22.47 16.36
N GLY A 91 -0.42 -22.27 16.57
CA GLY A 91 0.65 -22.85 15.76
C GLY A 91 0.77 -22.25 14.36
N GLU A 92 -0.08 -21.29 14.00
CA GLU A 92 -0.06 -20.64 12.69
C GLU A 92 0.91 -19.46 12.67
N PRO A 93 1.53 -19.18 11.51
CA PRO A 93 2.40 -18.01 11.38
C PRO A 93 1.58 -16.72 11.51
N MET A 94 1.90 -15.91 12.51
CA MET A 94 1.38 -14.58 12.69
C MET A 94 2.27 -13.55 11.98
N ARG A 95 1.66 -12.78 11.09
CA ARG A 95 2.32 -11.69 10.37
C ARG A 95 2.24 -10.39 11.18
N LEU A 96 3.40 -9.80 11.47
CA LEU A 96 3.51 -8.43 11.97
C LEU A 96 4.05 -7.50 10.89
N ILE A 97 3.45 -6.32 10.79
CA ILE A 97 3.85 -5.23 9.90
C ILE A 97 4.62 -4.21 10.73
N VAL A 98 5.80 -3.84 10.24
CA VAL A 98 6.68 -2.83 10.81
C VAL A 98 6.87 -1.71 9.79
N ASP A 99 6.40 -0.51 10.12
CA ASP A 99 6.54 0.67 9.28
C ASP A 99 7.10 1.84 10.08
N ILE A 100 8.28 2.31 9.67
CA ILE A 100 9.04 3.34 10.39
C ILE A 100 8.59 4.77 10.09
N ASP A 101 7.75 4.95 9.05
CA ASP A 101 7.27 6.26 8.61
C ASP A 101 5.73 6.33 8.68
N PHE A 102 5.11 5.57 9.58
CA PHE A 102 3.67 5.33 9.60
C PHE A 102 2.84 6.60 9.79
N LYS A 103 3.17 7.42 10.79
CA LYS A 103 2.45 8.69 11.09
C LYS A 103 2.39 9.62 9.86
N SER A 104 3.47 9.72 9.09
CA SER A 104 3.53 10.57 7.89
C SER A 104 2.53 10.13 6.81
N GLN A 105 2.17 8.84 6.79
CA GLN A 105 1.20 8.31 5.84
C GLN A 105 -0.21 8.83 6.08
N PHE A 106 -0.50 9.52 7.19
CA PHE A 106 -1.83 10.08 7.54
C PHE A 106 -1.85 11.61 7.66
N GLU A 107 -0.74 12.29 7.37
CA GLU A 107 -0.68 13.75 7.52
C GLU A 107 -1.54 14.50 6.49
N LEU A 108 -2.34 15.46 6.94
CA LEU A 108 -3.16 16.31 6.07
C LEU A 108 -2.59 17.73 6.01
N ALA A 109 -2.73 18.40 4.86
CA ALA A 109 -2.27 19.78 4.69
C ALA A 109 -3.12 20.79 5.50
N ARG A 110 -4.38 20.47 5.76
CA ARG A 110 -5.33 21.31 6.52
C ARG A 110 -6.18 20.41 7.45
N PRO A 111 -5.58 19.83 8.50
CA PRO A 111 -6.31 18.98 9.43
C PRO A 111 -7.25 19.84 10.28
N THR A 112 -8.41 19.29 10.61
CA THR A 112 -9.25 19.87 11.67
C THR A 112 -8.61 19.59 13.03
N PRO A 113 -8.92 20.36 14.10
CA PRO A 113 -8.32 20.15 15.41
C PRO A 113 -8.47 18.70 15.91
N THR A 114 -9.67 18.13 15.80
CA THR A 114 -9.96 16.74 16.16
C THR A 114 -9.12 15.74 15.37
N TYR A 115 -8.97 15.95 14.05
CA TYR A 115 -8.12 15.07 13.24
C TYR A 115 -6.65 15.19 13.65
N LYS A 116 -6.19 16.39 13.97
CA LYS A 116 -4.82 16.64 14.40
C LYS A 116 -4.51 15.90 15.70
N GLU A 117 -5.38 16.02 16.70
CA GLU A 117 -5.26 15.29 17.99
C GLU A 117 -5.16 13.78 17.78
N LEU A 118 -6.02 13.22 16.93
CA LEU A 118 -5.98 11.81 16.56
C LEU A 118 -4.64 11.44 15.89
N THR A 119 -4.17 12.20 14.90
CA THR A 119 -2.88 11.93 14.26
C THR A 119 -1.69 12.15 15.18
N ASP A 120 -1.80 13.03 16.16
CA ASP A 120 -0.72 13.30 17.11
C ASP A 120 -0.49 12.17 18.09
N SER A 121 -1.54 11.39 18.37
CA SER A 121 -1.46 10.15 19.13
C SER A 121 -0.87 8.96 18.36
N LEU A 122 -0.72 9.06 17.03
CA LEU A 122 -0.20 7.96 16.22
C LEU A 122 1.29 7.72 16.48
N PRO A 123 1.71 6.44 16.57
CA PRO A 123 3.11 6.12 16.66
C PRO A 123 3.82 6.45 15.33
N ILE A 124 5.03 7.00 15.42
CA ILE A 124 5.89 7.23 14.26
C ILE A 124 6.26 5.88 13.62
N ILE A 125 6.64 4.92 14.46
CA ILE A 125 6.94 3.54 14.08
C ILE A 125 5.74 2.68 14.45
N PHE A 126 5.06 2.14 13.46
CA PHE A 126 4.00 1.17 13.67
C PHE A 126 4.57 -0.25 13.72
N VAL A 127 4.16 -1.02 14.71
CA VAL A 127 4.34 -2.47 14.79
C VAL A 127 3.01 -3.09 15.20
N GLY A 128 2.50 -4.02 14.39
CA GLY A 128 1.25 -4.71 14.71
C GLY A 128 0.76 -5.67 13.64
N THR A 129 -0.33 -6.38 13.95
CA THR A 129 -0.98 -7.32 13.03
C THR A 129 -1.73 -6.59 11.91
N GLU A 130 -2.07 -7.33 10.84
CA GLU A 130 -2.94 -6.84 9.76
C GLU A 130 -4.30 -6.35 10.28
N GLU A 131 -4.89 -7.08 11.23
CA GLU A 131 -6.18 -6.72 11.82
C GLU A 131 -6.12 -5.38 12.54
N LYS A 132 -5.08 -5.19 13.36
CA LYS A 132 -4.85 -3.94 14.09
C LYS A 132 -4.64 -2.78 13.11
N LEU A 133 -3.81 -3.00 12.09
CA LEU A 133 -3.56 -2.02 11.05
C LEU A 133 -4.84 -1.63 10.30
N ASN A 134 -5.67 -2.61 9.94
CA ASN A 134 -6.91 -2.38 9.21
C ASN A 134 -7.90 -1.53 10.04
N LYS A 135 -8.02 -1.82 11.34
CA LYS A 135 -8.83 -1.01 12.27
C LYS A 135 -8.34 0.44 12.32
N ILE A 136 -7.03 0.64 12.45
CA ILE A 136 -6.41 1.98 12.48
C ILE A 136 -6.66 2.73 11.16
N ILE A 137 -6.46 2.08 10.00
CA ILE A 137 -6.72 2.67 8.69
C ILE A 137 -8.19 3.07 8.56
N SER A 138 -9.12 2.22 9.02
CA SER A 138 -10.56 2.51 8.97
C SER A 138 -10.91 3.78 9.75
N VAL A 139 -10.44 3.87 11.00
CA VAL A 139 -10.64 5.02 11.89
C VAL A 139 -10.05 6.28 11.27
N LEU A 140 -8.77 6.26 10.89
CA LEU A 140 -8.08 7.43 10.36
C LEU A 140 -8.64 7.90 9.02
N CYS A 141 -9.03 6.98 8.14
CA CYS A 141 -9.64 7.36 6.87
C CYS A 141 -11.05 7.94 7.06
N SER A 142 -11.81 7.47 8.06
CA SER A 142 -13.11 8.05 8.40
C SER A 142 -12.93 9.49 8.92
N ALA A 143 -12.04 9.68 9.90
CA ALA A 143 -11.73 10.99 10.45
C ALA A 143 -11.15 11.95 9.40
N ALA A 144 -10.31 11.44 8.48
CA ALA A 144 -9.76 12.24 7.38
C ALA A 144 -10.88 12.70 6.42
N LYS A 145 -11.82 11.81 6.07
CA LYS A 145 -12.98 12.16 5.24
C LYS A 145 -13.82 13.26 5.90
N GLN A 146 -14.03 13.18 7.22
CA GLN A 146 -14.74 14.22 7.96
C GLN A 146 -13.97 15.55 7.94
N SER A 147 -12.66 15.51 8.21
CA SER A 147 -11.80 16.70 8.16
C SER A 147 -11.84 17.40 6.80
N PHE A 148 -11.80 16.64 5.69
CA PHE A 148 -11.94 17.19 4.34
C PHE A 148 -13.32 17.82 4.12
N ARG A 149 -14.41 17.17 4.58
CA ARG A 149 -15.77 17.71 4.43
C ARG A 149 -15.95 19.02 5.18
N GLU A 150 -15.46 19.10 6.41
CA GLU A 150 -15.50 20.33 7.23
C GLU A 150 -14.68 21.46 6.59
N ALA A 151 -13.56 21.12 5.95
CA ALA A 151 -12.74 22.07 5.20
C ALA A 151 -13.30 22.42 3.81
N GLY A 152 -14.43 21.85 3.38
CA GLY A 152 -15.02 22.04 2.05
C GLY A 152 -14.18 21.45 0.91
N LEU A 153 -13.36 20.42 1.19
CA LEU A 153 -12.44 19.79 0.26
C LEU A 153 -12.94 18.40 -0.17
N HIS A 154 -12.68 18.04 -1.43
CA HIS A 154 -12.89 16.67 -1.89
C HIS A 154 -11.81 15.74 -1.33
N VAL A 155 -12.20 14.51 -0.98
CA VAL A 155 -11.27 13.49 -0.46
C VAL A 155 -10.38 12.99 -1.59
N PRO A 156 -9.05 13.16 -1.51
CA PRO A 156 -8.16 12.63 -2.52
C PRO A 156 -8.23 11.11 -2.60
N PRO A 157 -8.06 10.49 -3.78
CA PRO A 157 -8.23 9.05 -3.91
C PRO A 157 -7.17 8.25 -3.11
N TRP A 158 -5.98 8.81 -2.87
CA TRP A 158 -4.96 8.22 -1.99
C TRP A 158 -5.25 8.35 -0.49
N ARG A 159 -6.33 9.06 -0.12
CA ARG A 159 -6.84 9.20 1.25
C ARG A 159 -8.07 8.33 1.50
N THR A 160 -8.35 7.41 0.59
CA THR A 160 -9.42 6.42 0.76
C THR A 160 -8.93 5.22 1.55
N SER A 161 -9.83 4.57 2.28
CA SER A 161 -9.52 3.35 3.03
C SER A 161 -8.99 2.24 2.13
N SER A 162 -9.51 2.10 0.91
CA SER A 162 -9.04 1.10 -0.06
C SER A 162 -7.60 1.33 -0.48
N TYR A 163 -7.24 2.57 -0.85
CA TYR A 163 -5.85 2.90 -1.21
C TYR A 163 -4.90 2.68 -0.03
N MET A 164 -5.31 3.11 1.17
CA MET A 164 -4.48 2.94 2.36
C MET A 164 -4.33 1.46 2.71
N GLN A 165 -5.38 0.65 2.66
CA GLN A 165 -5.28 -0.80 2.84
C GLN A 165 -4.33 -1.43 1.80
N SER A 166 -4.41 -1.02 0.53
CA SER A 166 -3.56 -1.58 -0.52
C SER A 166 -2.05 -1.41 -0.27
N LYS A 167 -1.62 -0.36 0.46
CA LYS A 167 -0.20 -0.16 0.82
C LYS A 167 0.39 -1.31 1.62
N TRP A 168 -0.38 -1.93 2.51
CA TRP A 168 0.15 -2.94 3.44
C TRP A 168 -0.51 -4.31 3.30
N LEU A 169 -1.70 -4.39 2.69
CA LEU A 169 -2.49 -5.61 2.61
C LEU A 169 -2.56 -6.21 1.19
N SER A 170 -2.01 -5.52 0.18
CA SER A 170 -1.87 -6.12 -1.16
C SER A 170 -0.80 -7.22 -1.16
N ASP A 171 -0.77 -8.01 -2.24
CA ASP A 171 0.24 -9.02 -2.44
C ASP A 171 1.65 -8.44 -2.33
N CYS A 172 2.38 -9.00 -1.38
CA CYS A 172 3.74 -8.64 -1.07
C CYS A 172 4.72 -9.44 -1.92
N ARG A 173 5.65 -8.75 -2.59
CA ARG A 173 6.85 -9.39 -3.11
C ARG A 173 7.93 -9.37 -2.03
N HIS A 174 8.29 -10.54 -1.53
CA HIS A 174 9.44 -10.68 -0.64
C HIS A 174 10.73 -10.61 -1.44
N ASN A 175 11.65 -9.75 -1.04
CA ASN A 175 13.00 -9.71 -1.61
C ASN A 175 13.90 -10.88 -1.13
N ASN A 176 13.32 -11.88 -0.46
CA ASN A 176 14.00 -13.10 -0.07
C ASN A 176 13.66 -14.20 -1.08
N LYS A 177 14.66 -14.70 -1.81
CA LYS A 177 14.57 -16.00 -2.49
C LYS A 177 14.49 -17.11 -1.42
N VAL A 178 13.32 -17.30 -0.82
CA VAL A 178 12.99 -18.51 -0.10
C VAL A 178 11.73 -19.04 -0.76
N ALA A 179 11.87 -20.17 -1.44
CA ALA A 179 10.80 -20.84 -2.15
C ALA A 179 9.67 -21.19 -1.18
N ALA A 180 8.59 -20.41 -1.19
CA ALA A 180 7.34 -20.82 -0.58
C ALA A 180 6.65 -21.75 -1.58
N ASN A 181 6.78 -23.05 -1.31
CA ASN A 181 6.09 -24.11 -2.02
C ASN A 181 4.62 -24.07 -1.62
N SER A 182 3.80 -23.24 -2.29
CA SER A 182 2.35 -23.27 -2.13
C SER A 182 1.79 -24.47 -2.90
N GLY A 183 1.65 -25.59 -2.21
CA GLY A 183 0.96 -26.77 -2.72
C GLY A 183 -0.53 -26.48 -2.90
N PHE A 184 -0.95 -26.20 -4.13
CA PHE A 184 -2.34 -26.38 -4.53
C PHE A 184 -2.53 -27.81 -5.02
N SER A 185 -3.09 -28.64 -4.15
CA SER A 185 -3.68 -29.93 -4.53
C SER A 185 -4.81 -29.69 -5.53
N ARG A 186 -4.66 -30.21 -6.75
CA ARG A 186 -5.77 -30.34 -7.70
C ARG A 186 -5.72 -31.74 -8.31
N GLY A 187 -6.74 -32.53 -7.95
CA GLY A 187 -6.85 -33.95 -8.23
C GLY A 187 -6.83 -34.33 -9.72
N ASN A 188 -6.47 -35.60 -9.92
CA ASN A 188 -6.08 -36.25 -11.17
C ASN A 188 -7.20 -36.56 -12.18
N ASN A 189 -6.72 -36.91 -13.39
CA ASN A 189 -7.27 -37.73 -14.48
C ASN A 189 -7.87 -36.94 -15.66
N LYS A 190 -7.48 -37.12 -16.93
CA LYS A 190 -7.05 -38.34 -17.67
C LYS A 190 -6.04 -38.04 -18.80
N GLU A 191 -5.37 -39.12 -19.22
CA GLU A 191 -4.34 -39.26 -20.27
C GLU A 191 -4.60 -38.59 -21.63
N ALA A 192 -3.53 -38.07 -22.25
CA ALA A 192 -3.16 -38.41 -23.62
C ALA A 192 -1.69 -38.06 -23.91
N LYS A 193 -1.10 -38.90 -24.76
CA LYS A 193 0.29 -39.09 -25.14
C LYS A 193 0.93 -37.89 -25.88
N ALA A 194 2.22 -37.69 -25.61
CA ALA A 194 3.32 -37.53 -26.57
C ALA A 194 3.98 -36.14 -26.81
N LYS A 195 5.32 -36.24 -26.84
CA LYS A 195 6.37 -35.45 -27.51
C LYS A 195 6.95 -34.22 -26.80
N ALA A 196 8.25 -34.38 -26.51
CA ALA A 196 9.21 -33.35 -26.13
C ALA A 196 9.36 -32.26 -27.20
N ASN A 197 9.56 -31.02 -26.76
CA ASN A 197 10.60 -30.15 -27.33
C ASN A 197 10.91 -28.95 -26.42
N ASN A 198 12.21 -28.65 -26.32
CA ASN A 198 12.77 -27.46 -25.71
C ASN A 198 12.27 -26.19 -26.40
N GLY A 199 11.90 -25.18 -25.62
CA GLY A 199 11.56 -23.86 -26.12
C GLY A 199 11.72 -22.79 -25.04
N ALA A 200 12.81 -22.03 -25.13
CA ALA A 200 13.04 -20.83 -24.35
C ALA A 200 11.91 -19.81 -24.60
N HIS A 201 11.22 -19.37 -23.54
CA HIS A 201 10.22 -18.32 -23.66
C HIS A 201 10.87 -16.94 -23.56
N SER A 202 11.02 -16.37 -24.76
CA SER A 202 11.31 -14.99 -25.12
C SER A 202 10.50 -13.99 -24.29
N PHE A 203 11.20 -13.07 -23.63
CA PHE A 203 10.63 -11.82 -23.11
C PHE A 203 10.11 -10.99 -24.29
N SER A 204 8.80 -10.78 -24.36
CA SER A 204 8.19 -9.83 -25.29
C SER A 204 8.64 -8.41 -24.93
N LYS A 205 9.64 -7.96 -25.68
CA LYS A 205 10.17 -6.59 -25.70
C LYS A 205 9.08 -5.66 -26.24
N TRP A 206 8.40 -4.96 -25.34
CA TRP A 206 7.46 -3.90 -25.74
C TRP A 206 8.24 -2.75 -26.38
N ALA A 207 7.85 -2.36 -27.59
CA ALA A 207 8.37 -1.19 -28.29
C ALA A 207 7.20 -0.22 -28.58
N PRO A 208 7.33 1.08 -28.26
CA PRO A 208 6.30 2.05 -28.56
C PRO A 208 6.19 2.26 -30.08
N PRO A 209 4.98 2.55 -30.60
CA PRO A 209 4.78 2.79 -32.03
C PRO A 209 5.51 4.07 -32.49
N LEU A 210 6.09 3.99 -33.70
CA LEU A 210 6.82 5.09 -34.33
C LEU A 210 5.86 6.22 -34.72
N VAL A 211 6.14 7.42 -34.22
CA VAL A 211 5.49 8.67 -34.67
C VAL A 211 5.91 8.93 -36.12
N ILE A 212 4.97 8.76 -37.05
CA ILE A 212 5.15 9.21 -38.43
C ILE A 212 5.18 10.74 -38.40
N LYS A 213 6.36 11.34 -38.61
CA LYS A 213 6.47 12.79 -38.83
C LYS A 213 5.71 13.13 -40.11
N PRO A 214 4.75 14.08 -40.09
CA PRO A 214 4.14 14.55 -41.32
C PRO A 214 5.20 15.22 -42.18
N GLY A 215 5.48 14.63 -43.34
CA GLY A 215 6.28 15.28 -44.38
C GLY A 215 5.59 16.55 -44.86
N MET A 216 6.38 17.59 -45.08
CA MET A 216 5.94 18.85 -45.69
C MET A 216 5.10 18.58 -46.94
N ARG A 217 3.82 18.97 -46.90
CA ARG A 217 3.01 19.26 -48.08
C ARG A 217 2.38 20.64 -47.93
N LYS A 218 2.47 21.37 -49.03
CA LYS A 218 2.22 22.80 -49.20
C LYS A 218 0.76 23.17 -48.95
N ASN A 219 0.58 24.41 -48.51
CA ASN A 219 -0.64 25.22 -48.43
C ASN A 219 -1.85 24.70 -49.21
N LEU A 220 -3.00 24.66 -48.52
CA LEU A 220 -4.28 25.26 -48.94
C LEU A 220 -5.36 24.98 -47.86
N GLY A 221 -5.92 26.05 -47.29
CA GLY A 221 -7.30 26.09 -46.78
C GLY A 221 -7.61 25.49 -45.41
N GLY A 222 -7.77 26.37 -44.41
CA GLY A 222 -8.77 26.26 -43.33
C GLY A 222 -8.84 24.95 -42.52
N GLY A 223 -8.03 24.86 -41.46
CA GLY A 223 -8.10 23.77 -40.48
C GLY A 223 -8.68 24.21 -39.15
N GLY A 224 -9.97 23.96 -38.93
CA GLY A 224 -10.54 23.85 -37.59
C GLY A 224 -10.07 22.56 -36.92
N SER A 225 -9.84 22.62 -35.61
CA SER A 225 -9.34 21.51 -34.80
C SER A 225 -10.28 20.30 -34.81
N ALA A 226 -9.75 19.13 -35.20
CA ALA A 226 -10.45 17.84 -35.23
C ALA A 226 -10.55 17.18 -33.84
N LEU A 227 -11.16 17.86 -32.86
CA LEU A 227 -11.56 17.25 -31.59
C LEU A 227 -13.04 17.51 -31.23
N SER A 228 -13.86 18.03 -32.16
CA SER A 228 -15.23 18.43 -31.88
C SER A 228 -16.30 17.71 -32.72
N SER A 229 -16.22 16.39 -32.86
CA SER A 229 -17.22 15.61 -33.61
C SER A 229 -17.71 14.34 -32.92
N GLN A 230 -17.63 14.26 -31.58
CA GLN A 230 -18.29 13.19 -30.81
C GLN A 230 -19.30 13.64 -29.74
N PHE A 231 -19.67 14.94 -29.69
CA PHE A 231 -20.70 15.44 -28.76
C PHE A 231 -21.95 16.01 -29.44
N SER A 232 -22.16 15.79 -30.74
CA SER A 232 -23.27 16.45 -31.47
C SER A 232 -24.57 15.65 -31.58
N ASN A 233 -24.76 14.53 -30.86
CA ASN A 233 -25.97 13.71 -31.05
C ASN A 233 -26.63 13.24 -29.76
N MET A 234 -26.95 14.17 -28.87
CA MET A 234 -27.95 13.93 -27.82
C MET A 234 -28.94 15.10 -27.81
N GLY A 235 -29.98 14.98 -28.64
CA GLY A 235 -31.11 15.89 -28.62
C GLY A 235 -31.91 15.66 -27.34
N ILE A 236 -31.99 16.70 -26.51
CA ILE A 236 -32.93 16.78 -25.39
C ILE A 236 -34.28 17.14 -26.00
N ASN A 237 -35.23 16.21 -26.00
CA ASN A 237 -36.63 16.51 -26.30
C ASN A 237 -37.28 17.03 -25.02
N CYS A 238 -37.56 18.34 -25.00
CA CYS A 238 -38.48 18.94 -24.04
C CYS A 238 -39.86 19.01 -24.69
N CYS A 239 -40.79 18.18 -24.22
CA CYS A 239 -42.23 18.41 -24.23
C CYS A 239 -42.77 17.92 -22.88
#